data_AF-A0A949Z6Z7-F1
#
_entry.id   AF-A0A949Z6Z7-F1
#
_cell.length_a   1.000
_cell.length_b   1.000
_cell.length_c   1.000
_cell.angle_alpha   90.00
_cell.angle_beta   90.00
_cell.angle_gamma   90.00
#
_symmetry.space_group_name_H-M   'P 1'
#
loop_
_entity.id
_entity.type
_entity.pdbx_description
1 polymer ?
#
loop_
_entity_poly.entity_id
_entity_poly.type
_entity_poly.pdbx_seq_one_letter_code
_entity_poly.pdbx_strand_id
1 'polypeptide(L)'
;MRLLPYLEFAKVAFSREGTYRPQVFTHIGSVLLRVFLLSTLWTALYRNNGIQAGITLDAMITYATLALLLDLIYGVNGAYVIREKIREGSIAIDLMRPISVPLYVLADTIGQTSFAALQIIPALLLSLLLVHVDAPVTPVAGLAFVVSVLLGFIVNFFLDLMMATITFWTMEIFGVQLMVQFISSLLSGSLVPLYFFPPGILQKLALSSPFAAIYNAPLSIYIGKVAGSQIAAMLGFQVFWAACFGVLAIALWRIGERRVVIQGG
;
A
#
# COMPACT_ATOMS: atom_id res chain seq x y z
N MET A 1 15.80 18.08 -15.30
CA MET A 1 16.00 16.72 -14.75
C MET A 1 15.79 15.71 -15.87
N ARG A 2 16.76 14.82 -16.16
CA ARG A 2 16.60 13.81 -17.22
C ARG A 2 15.74 12.67 -16.67
N LEU A 3 14.53 12.46 -17.20
CA LEU A 3 13.59 11.42 -16.73
C LEU A 3 13.93 10.01 -17.24
N LEU A 4 14.69 9.92 -18.34
CA LEU A 4 15.03 8.66 -19.01
C LEU A 4 15.63 7.60 -18.08
N PRO A 5 16.61 7.91 -17.19
CA PRO A 5 17.18 6.89 -16.31
C PRO A 5 16.15 6.24 -15.39
N TYR A 6 15.19 7.01 -14.88
CA TYR A 6 14.15 6.53 -13.97
C TYR A 6 13.19 5.56 -14.68
N LEU A 7 12.83 5.85 -15.93
CA LEU A 7 12.02 4.93 -16.75
C LEU A 7 12.74 3.60 -16.98
N GLU A 8 14.06 3.61 -17.18
CA GLU A 8 14.83 2.38 -17.34
C GLU A 8 14.87 1.57 -16.04
N PHE A 9 14.99 2.21 -14.86
CA PHE A 9 14.86 1.49 -13.58
C PHE A 9 13.50 0.81 -13.44
N ALA A 10 12.41 1.50 -13.79
CA ALA A 10 11.07 0.92 -13.74
C ALA A 10 10.93 -0.28 -14.70
N LYS A 11 11.44 -0.17 -15.93
CA LYS A 11 11.41 -1.28 -16.91
C LYS A 11 12.21 -2.49 -16.43
N VAL A 12 13.42 -2.26 -15.94
CA VAL A 12 14.29 -3.33 -15.43
C VAL A 12 13.63 -4.03 -14.24
N ALA A 13 13.05 -3.26 -13.31
CA ALA A 13 12.33 -3.81 -12.17
C ALA A 13 11.14 -4.67 -12.61
N PHE A 14 10.33 -4.19 -13.57
CA PHE A 14 9.23 -4.96 -14.13
C PHE A 14 9.70 -6.30 -14.75
N SER A 15 10.76 -6.28 -15.56
CA SER A 15 11.33 -7.49 -16.16
C SER A 15 11.92 -8.45 -15.13
N ARG A 16 12.52 -7.92 -14.05
CA ARG A 16 13.05 -8.71 -12.93
C ARG A 16 11.95 -9.51 -12.26
N GLU A 17 10.82 -8.87 -11.92
CA GLU A 17 9.67 -9.56 -11.30
C GLU A 17 9.08 -10.64 -12.24
N GLY A 18 9.05 -10.38 -13.55
CA GLY A 18 8.59 -11.35 -14.55
C GLY A 18 9.44 -12.61 -14.68
N THR A 19 10.66 -12.62 -14.14
CA THR A 19 11.57 -13.76 -14.19
C THR A 19 11.15 -14.86 -13.19
N TYR A 20 10.60 -14.48 -12.03
CA TYR A 20 10.25 -15.42 -10.95
C TYR A 20 8.80 -15.91 -11.02
N ARG A 21 8.44 -16.54 -12.15
CA ARG A 21 7.06 -17.02 -12.42
C ARG A 21 6.43 -17.87 -11.30
N PRO A 22 7.14 -18.78 -10.60
CA PRO A 22 6.55 -19.56 -9.50
C PRO A 22 5.99 -18.68 -8.37
N GLN A 23 6.61 -17.53 -8.08
CA GLN A 23 6.14 -16.63 -7.02
C GLN A 23 4.75 -16.06 -7.32
N VAL A 24 4.43 -15.81 -8.60
CA VAL A 24 3.10 -15.36 -9.03
C VAL A 24 2.02 -16.38 -8.63
N PHE A 25 2.26 -17.66 -8.86
CA PHE A 25 1.31 -18.71 -8.48
C PHE A 25 1.15 -18.81 -6.96
N THR A 26 2.25 -18.69 -6.20
CA THR A 26 2.20 -18.69 -4.74
C THR A 26 1.41 -17.49 -4.19
N HIS A 27 1.60 -16.29 -4.75
CA HIS A 27 0.85 -15.10 -4.35
C HIS A 27 -0.65 -15.26 -4.65
N ILE A 28 -1.01 -15.68 -5.86
CA ILE A 28 -2.41 -15.89 -6.24
C ILE A 28 -3.05 -16.97 -5.34
N GLY A 29 -2.38 -18.10 -5.12
CA GLY A 29 -2.87 -19.15 -4.24
C GLY A 29 -3.07 -18.68 -2.79
N SER A 30 -2.14 -17.86 -2.28
CA SER A 30 -2.26 -17.24 -0.95
C SER A 30 -3.45 -16.29 -0.86
N VAL A 31 -3.65 -15.43 -1.87
CA VAL A 31 -4.81 -14.52 -1.93
C VAL A 31 -6.11 -15.31 -1.94
N LEU A 32 -6.24 -16.36 -2.76
CA LEU A 32 -7.45 -17.18 -2.82
C LEU A 32 -7.77 -17.85 -1.50
N LEU A 33 -6.74 -18.40 -0.83
CA LEU A 33 -6.92 -18.98 0.50
C LEU A 33 -7.39 -17.92 1.51
N ARG A 34 -6.79 -16.73 1.50
CA ARG A 34 -7.18 -15.62 2.40
C ARG A 34 -8.60 -15.11 2.09
N VAL A 35 -9.00 -15.03 0.82
CA VAL A 35 -10.37 -14.67 0.41
C VAL A 35 -11.38 -15.70 0.94
N PHE A 36 -11.09 -16.98 0.76
CA PHE A 36 -11.94 -18.06 1.29
C PHE A 36 -12.07 -17.97 2.82
N LEU A 37 -10.95 -17.82 3.54
CA LEU A 37 -10.95 -17.72 5.00
C LEU A 37 -11.69 -16.47 5.50
N LEU A 38 -11.47 -15.30 4.89
CA LEU A 38 -12.18 -14.08 5.31
C LEU A 38 -13.66 -14.13 4.97
N SER A 39 -14.05 -14.68 3.82
CA SER A 39 -15.47 -14.79 3.45
C SER A 39 -16.25 -15.68 4.42
N THR A 40 -15.68 -16.82 4.81
CA THR A 40 -16.28 -17.72 5.80
C THR A 40 -16.36 -17.06 7.19
N LEU A 41 -15.30 -16.36 7.60
CA LEU A 41 -15.27 -15.60 8.85
C LEU A 41 -16.35 -14.51 8.88
N TRP A 42 -16.45 -13.68 7.85
CA TRP A 42 -17.45 -12.60 7.79
C TRP A 42 -18.88 -13.15 7.72
N THR A 43 -19.11 -14.21 6.96
CA THR A 43 -20.42 -14.88 6.90
C THR A 43 -20.84 -15.38 8.29
N ALA A 44 -19.92 -16.01 9.04
CA ALA A 44 -20.19 -16.47 10.40
C ALA A 44 -20.50 -15.31 11.36
N LEU A 45 -19.77 -14.20 11.26
CA LEU A 45 -19.97 -13.02 12.10
C LEU A 45 -21.31 -12.32 11.82
N TYR A 46 -21.70 -12.19 10.55
CA TYR A 46 -22.94 -11.52 10.15
C TYR A 46 -24.19 -12.35 10.46
N ARG A 47 -24.08 -13.68 10.48
CA ARG A 47 -25.21 -14.57 10.83
C ARG A 47 -25.82 -14.26 12.21
N ASN A 48 -25.01 -13.82 13.16
CA ASN A 48 -25.44 -13.57 14.54
C ASN A 48 -25.67 -12.09 14.86
N ASN A 49 -25.11 -11.17 14.08
CA ASN A 49 -25.08 -9.74 14.42
C ASN A 49 -25.82 -8.83 13.42
N GLY A 50 -26.31 -9.38 12.29
CA GLY A 50 -26.96 -8.58 11.26
C GLY A 50 -26.03 -7.57 10.58
N ILE A 51 -26.59 -6.46 10.08
CA ILE A 51 -25.84 -5.38 9.44
C ILE A 51 -25.01 -4.63 10.49
N GLN A 52 -23.69 -4.59 10.30
CA GLN A 52 -22.77 -3.89 11.19
C GLN A 52 -22.17 -2.67 10.50
N ALA A 53 -22.03 -1.56 11.23
CA ALA A 53 -21.48 -0.29 10.73
C ALA A 53 -22.14 0.22 9.42
N GLY A 54 -23.39 -0.19 9.15
CA GLY A 54 -24.11 0.09 7.91
C GLY A 54 -23.47 -0.51 6.65
N ILE A 55 -22.74 -1.60 6.78
CA ILE A 55 -22.14 -2.38 5.68
C ILE A 55 -22.89 -3.71 5.61
N THR A 56 -23.35 -4.10 4.42
CA THR A 56 -23.97 -5.41 4.19
C THR A 56 -22.92 -6.51 4.12
N LEU A 57 -23.30 -7.77 4.27
CA LEU A 57 -22.36 -8.89 4.16
C LEU A 57 -21.65 -8.89 2.79
N ASP A 58 -22.40 -8.68 1.70
CA ASP A 58 -21.84 -8.65 0.34
C ASP A 58 -20.82 -7.50 0.17
N ALA A 59 -21.16 -6.31 0.66
CA ALA A 59 -20.23 -5.17 0.65
C ALA A 59 -18.99 -5.43 1.52
N MET A 60 -19.13 -6.16 2.62
CA MET A 60 -18.02 -6.54 3.50
C MET A 60 -17.09 -7.56 2.84
N ILE A 61 -17.65 -8.56 2.16
CA ILE A 61 -16.87 -9.57 1.40
C ILE A 61 -16.16 -8.89 0.21
N THR A 62 -16.85 -8.00 -0.51
CA THR A 62 -16.27 -7.14 -1.55
C THR A 62 -15.11 -6.32 -1.00
N TYR A 63 -15.31 -5.61 0.11
CA TYR A 63 -14.28 -4.82 0.77
C TYR A 63 -13.05 -5.67 1.13
N ALA A 64 -13.26 -6.80 1.81
CA ALA A 64 -12.18 -7.66 2.28
C ALA A 64 -11.40 -8.28 1.10
N THR A 65 -12.11 -8.68 0.05
CA THR A 65 -11.49 -9.26 -1.16
C THR A 65 -10.65 -8.22 -1.88
N LEU A 66 -11.16 -7.01 -2.06
CA LEU A 66 -10.40 -5.91 -2.66
C LEU A 66 -9.22 -5.49 -1.78
N ALA A 67 -9.35 -5.47 -0.45
CA ALA A 67 -8.23 -5.22 0.44
C ALA A 67 -7.09 -6.23 0.21
N LEU A 68 -7.41 -7.52 0.09
CA LEU A 68 -6.42 -8.56 -0.21
C LEU A 68 -5.78 -8.39 -1.60
N LEU A 69 -6.56 -7.97 -2.59
CA LEU A 69 -6.03 -7.69 -3.93
C LEU A 69 -5.13 -6.45 -3.95
N LEU A 70 -5.48 -5.41 -3.20
CA LEU A 70 -4.64 -4.22 -3.04
C LEU A 70 -3.33 -4.52 -2.30
N ASP A 71 -3.31 -5.53 -1.43
CA ASP A 71 -2.09 -6.01 -0.75
C ASP A 71 -1.03 -6.51 -1.74
N LEU A 72 -1.42 -6.99 -2.93
CA LEU A 72 -0.48 -7.32 -4.01
C LEU A 72 0.31 -6.11 -4.51
N ILE A 73 -0.31 -4.92 -4.49
CA ILE A 73 0.31 -3.65 -4.93
C ILE A 73 1.02 -2.98 -3.76
N TYR A 74 0.35 -2.83 -2.62
CA TYR A 74 0.85 -2.09 -1.47
C TYR A 74 1.87 -2.88 -0.64
N GLY A 75 1.90 -4.21 -0.78
CA GLY A 75 2.92 -5.05 -0.17
C GLY A 75 4.30 -4.95 -0.83
N VAL A 76 4.39 -4.34 -2.02
CA VAL A 76 5.66 -4.12 -2.72
C VAL A 76 6.47 -3.02 -2.01
N ASN A 77 7.54 -3.43 -1.31
CA ASN A 77 8.40 -2.54 -0.56
C ASN A 77 9.75 -2.32 -1.27
N GLY A 78 9.80 -1.46 -2.28
CA GLY A 78 11.06 -1.16 -2.97
C GLY A 78 12.10 -0.45 -2.09
N ALA A 79 11.68 0.19 -0.99
CA ALA A 79 12.59 0.80 -0.02
C ALA A 79 13.37 -0.25 0.81
N TYR A 80 12.96 -1.51 0.79
CA TYR A 80 13.69 -2.62 1.41
C TYR A 80 15.11 -2.77 0.84
N VAL A 81 15.29 -2.66 -0.48
CA VAL A 81 16.61 -2.79 -1.11
C VAL A 81 17.56 -1.68 -0.64
N ILE A 82 17.06 -0.47 -0.49
CA ILE A 82 17.85 0.67 0.00
C ILE A 82 18.27 0.47 1.44
N ARG A 83 17.39 -0.06 2.26
CA ARG A 83 17.67 -0.33 3.66
C ARG A 83 18.84 -1.29 3.82
N GLU A 84 18.86 -2.40 3.07
CA GLU A 84 19.99 -3.33 3.11
C GLU A 84 21.27 -2.66 2.61
N LYS A 85 21.19 -1.87 1.54
CA LYS A 85 22.35 -1.09 1.05
C LYS A 85 22.87 -0.08 2.07
N ILE A 86 22.00 0.55 2.87
CA ILE A 86 22.39 1.45 3.95
C ILE A 86 23.10 0.66 5.04
N ARG A 87 22.54 -0.48 5.44
CA ARG A 87 23.10 -1.37 6.47
C ARG A 87 24.49 -1.90 6.08
N GLU A 88 24.69 -2.23 4.81
CA GLU A 88 25.97 -2.70 4.26
C GLU A 88 26.96 -1.56 3.94
N GLY A 89 26.51 -0.30 3.96
CA GLY A 89 27.31 0.86 3.52
C GLY A 89 27.48 0.98 1.99
N SER A 90 26.97 0.02 1.21
CA SER A 90 27.04 0.03 -0.26
C SER A 90 26.19 1.14 -0.91
N ILE A 91 25.28 1.76 -0.14
CA ILE A 91 24.49 2.93 -0.55
C ILE A 91 25.36 4.13 -0.98
N ALA A 92 26.61 4.23 -0.50
CA ALA A 92 27.53 5.30 -0.87
C ALA A 92 27.73 5.41 -2.40
N ILE A 93 27.74 4.26 -3.11
CA ILE A 93 27.88 4.22 -4.57
C ILE A 93 26.67 4.87 -5.25
N ASP A 94 25.47 4.60 -4.74
CA ASP A 94 24.24 5.18 -5.31
C ASP A 94 24.15 6.68 -5.05
N LEU A 95 24.62 7.15 -3.89
CA LEU A 95 24.68 8.57 -3.54
C LEU A 95 25.72 9.37 -4.34
N MET A 96 26.79 8.72 -4.82
CA MET A 96 27.77 9.37 -5.71
C MET A 96 27.25 9.55 -7.14
N ARG A 97 26.20 8.84 -7.54
CA ARG A 97 25.62 8.98 -8.89
C ARG A 97 24.83 10.29 -8.98
N PRO A 98 24.84 10.98 -10.13
CA PRO A 98 24.09 12.23 -10.33
C PRO A 98 22.58 11.96 -10.56
N ILE A 99 21.98 11.10 -9.73
CA ILE A 99 20.56 10.74 -9.74
C ILE A 99 20.02 10.81 -8.31
N SER A 100 18.76 11.17 -8.16
CA SER A 100 18.12 11.23 -6.84
C SER A 100 17.77 9.82 -6.39
N VAL A 101 18.36 9.38 -5.27
CA VAL A 101 18.10 8.04 -4.71
C VAL A 101 16.61 7.79 -4.46
N PRO A 102 15.87 8.65 -3.74
CA PRO A 102 14.43 8.45 -3.53
C PRO A 102 13.62 8.28 -4.81
N LEU A 103 14.03 8.93 -5.90
CA LEU A 103 13.27 8.92 -7.16
C LEU A 103 13.54 7.67 -7.98
N TYR A 104 14.77 7.13 -7.97
CA TYR A 104 14.99 5.82 -8.62
C TYR A 104 14.33 4.71 -7.82
N VAL A 105 14.28 4.82 -6.49
CA VAL A 105 13.58 3.85 -5.64
C VAL A 105 12.10 3.87 -5.94
N LEU A 106 11.50 5.06 -6.04
CA LEU A 106 10.12 5.20 -6.50
C LEU A 106 9.92 4.56 -7.89
N ALA A 107 10.83 4.81 -8.82
CA ALA A 107 10.72 4.25 -10.17
C ALA A 107 10.86 2.72 -10.19
N ASP A 108 11.80 2.14 -9.44
CA ASP A 108 11.95 0.69 -9.29
C ASP A 108 10.70 0.08 -8.63
N THR A 109 10.17 0.69 -7.56
CA THR A 109 8.90 0.28 -6.93
C THR A 109 7.74 0.33 -7.93
N ILE A 110 7.60 1.40 -8.72
CA ILE A 110 6.56 1.51 -9.75
C ILE A 110 6.67 0.35 -10.75
N GLY A 111 7.89 -0.01 -11.17
CA GLY A 111 8.12 -1.15 -12.06
C GLY A 111 7.66 -2.47 -11.45
N GLN A 112 8.06 -2.75 -10.20
CA GLN A 112 7.63 -3.95 -9.46
C GLN A 112 6.10 -3.99 -9.28
N THR A 113 5.53 -2.89 -8.79
CA THR A 113 4.09 -2.76 -8.55
C THR A 113 3.27 -2.85 -9.84
N SER A 114 3.80 -2.36 -10.96
CA SER A 114 3.15 -2.52 -12.28
C SER A 114 3.06 -3.99 -12.67
N PHE A 115 4.09 -4.79 -12.40
CA PHE A 115 4.04 -6.23 -12.61
C PHE A 115 3.06 -6.90 -11.65
N ALA A 116 3.07 -6.52 -10.37
CA ALA A 116 2.13 -7.04 -9.38
C ALA A 116 0.66 -6.70 -9.72
N ALA A 117 0.39 -5.51 -10.26
CA ALA A 117 -0.94 -5.10 -10.71
C ALA A 117 -1.50 -6.02 -11.81
N LEU A 118 -0.64 -6.59 -12.68
CA LEU A 118 -1.09 -7.58 -13.66
C LEU A 118 -1.61 -8.86 -13.01
N GLN A 119 -1.17 -9.19 -11.80
CA GLN A 119 -1.60 -10.36 -11.04
C GLN A 119 -3.00 -10.17 -10.42
N ILE A 120 -3.47 -8.91 -10.28
CA ILE A 120 -4.82 -8.63 -9.76
C ILE A 120 -5.89 -9.23 -10.65
N ILE A 121 -5.73 -9.16 -11.97
CA ILE A 121 -6.73 -9.66 -12.92
C ILE A 121 -6.99 -11.17 -12.73
N PRO A 122 -5.98 -12.07 -12.83
CA PRO A 122 -6.21 -13.49 -12.61
C PRO A 122 -6.61 -13.79 -11.15
N ALA A 123 -6.06 -13.07 -10.15
CA ALA A 123 -6.46 -13.26 -8.76
C ALA A 123 -7.94 -12.91 -8.52
N LEU A 124 -8.43 -11.81 -9.10
CA LEU A 124 -9.82 -11.40 -9.03
C LEU A 124 -10.73 -12.42 -9.74
N LEU A 125 -10.38 -12.82 -10.97
CA LEU A 125 -11.16 -13.81 -11.74
C LEU A 125 -11.31 -15.13 -10.98
N LEU A 126 -10.24 -15.61 -10.35
CA LEU A 126 -10.29 -16.82 -9.53
C LEU A 126 -11.04 -16.60 -8.21
N SER A 127 -10.94 -15.41 -7.61
CA SER A 127 -11.69 -15.06 -6.39
C SER A 127 -13.20 -15.01 -6.65
N LEU A 128 -13.63 -14.58 -7.85
CA LEU A 128 -15.04 -14.58 -8.26
C LEU A 128 -15.66 -15.99 -8.34
N LEU A 129 -14.84 -17.05 -8.41
CA LEU A 129 -15.32 -18.43 -8.30
C LEU A 129 -15.67 -18.83 -6.86
N LEU A 130 -15.13 -18.10 -5.88
CA LEU A 130 -15.29 -18.37 -4.44
C LEU A 130 -16.30 -17.43 -3.79
N VAL A 131 -16.33 -16.16 -4.21
CA VAL A 131 -17.12 -15.10 -3.57
C VAL A 131 -17.78 -14.19 -4.59
N HIS A 132 -18.88 -13.55 -4.19
CA HIS A 132 -19.47 -12.44 -4.94
C HIS A 132 -18.71 -11.14 -4.61
N VAL A 133 -18.25 -10.43 -5.64
CA VAL A 133 -17.64 -9.10 -5.51
C VAL A 133 -18.50 -8.14 -6.31
N ASP A 134 -19.08 -7.16 -5.62
CA ASP A 134 -19.91 -6.14 -6.24
C ASP A 134 -19.07 -5.29 -7.21
N ALA A 135 -19.71 -4.82 -8.29
CA ALA A 135 -19.13 -3.77 -9.11
C ALA A 135 -19.09 -2.45 -8.32
N PRO A 136 -18.23 -1.48 -8.69
CA PRO A 136 -18.26 -0.15 -8.09
C PRO A 136 -19.68 0.44 -8.19
N VAL A 137 -20.13 1.13 -7.15
CA VAL A 137 -21.49 1.70 -7.07
C VAL A 137 -21.87 2.60 -8.26
N THR A 138 -20.87 3.25 -8.87
CA THR A 138 -21.02 4.02 -10.10
C THR A 138 -19.72 3.97 -10.93
N PRO A 139 -19.77 4.22 -12.26
CA PRO A 139 -18.56 4.34 -13.08
C PRO A 139 -17.59 5.42 -12.57
N VAL A 140 -18.13 6.51 -12.02
CA VAL A 140 -17.34 7.60 -11.41
C VAL A 140 -16.61 7.08 -10.17
N ALA A 141 -17.27 6.30 -9.32
CA ALA A 141 -16.63 5.66 -8.16
C ALA A 141 -15.54 4.65 -8.61
N GLY A 142 -15.75 3.93 -9.72
CA GLY A 142 -14.72 3.05 -10.30
C GLY A 142 -13.46 3.80 -10.75
N LEU A 143 -13.62 4.93 -11.46
CA LEU A 143 -12.48 5.77 -11.84
C LEU A 143 -11.81 6.41 -10.62
N ALA A 144 -12.60 6.92 -9.69
CA ALA A 144 -12.10 7.50 -8.45
C ALA A 144 -11.37 6.47 -7.58
N PHE A 145 -11.82 5.21 -7.57
CA PHE A 145 -11.13 4.11 -6.92
C PHE A 145 -9.72 3.94 -7.50
N VAL A 146 -9.56 3.89 -8.82
CA VAL A 146 -8.23 3.75 -9.46
C VAL A 146 -7.30 4.91 -9.08
N VAL A 147 -7.80 6.15 -9.15
CA VAL A 147 -7.03 7.33 -8.71
C VAL A 147 -6.66 7.25 -7.23
N SER A 148 -7.62 6.82 -6.41
CA SER A 148 -7.43 6.66 -4.97
C SER A 148 -6.40 5.57 -4.65
N VAL A 149 -6.35 4.49 -5.42
CA VAL A 149 -5.33 3.44 -5.28
C VAL A 149 -3.93 3.99 -5.58
N LEU A 150 -3.79 4.80 -6.64
CA LEU A 150 -2.50 5.43 -6.96
C LEU A 150 -2.04 6.41 -5.86
N LEU A 151 -2.96 7.19 -5.29
CA LEU A 151 -2.64 8.08 -4.18
C LEU A 151 -2.28 7.29 -2.91
N GLY A 152 -3.02 6.23 -2.60
CA GLY A 152 -2.73 5.32 -1.48
C GLY A 152 -1.36 4.67 -1.61
N PHE A 153 -0.99 4.24 -2.82
CA PHE A 153 0.35 3.75 -3.14
C PHE A 153 1.44 4.80 -2.85
N ILE A 154 1.23 6.06 -3.24
CA ILE A 154 2.19 7.15 -2.99
C ILE A 154 2.37 7.39 -1.48
N VAL A 155 1.28 7.41 -0.71
CA VAL A 155 1.35 7.54 0.76
C VAL A 155 2.14 6.39 1.37
N ASN A 156 1.83 5.14 0.96
CA ASN A 156 2.52 3.95 1.43
C ASN A 156 4.01 3.96 1.07
N PHE A 157 4.35 4.37 -0.15
CA PHE A 157 5.74 4.51 -0.60
C PHE A 157 6.53 5.48 0.28
N PHE A 158 5.98 6.65 0.60
CA PHE A 158 6.69 7.61 1.45
C PHE A 158 6.85 7.11 2.87
N LEU A 159 5.88 6.36 3.40
CA LEU A 159 6.04 5.68 4.69
C LEU A 159 7.19 4.66 4.64
N ASP A 160 7.25 3.83 3.60
CA ASP A 160 8.34 2.86 3.42
C ASP A 160 9.70 3.54 3.27
N LEU A 161 9.75 4.68 2.55
CA LEU A 161 10.96 5.47 2.41
C LEU A 161 11.41 6.06 3.75
N MET A 162 10.50 6.58 4.57
CA MET A 162 10.84 7.03 5.93
C MET A 162 11.45 5.90 6.75
N MET A 163 10.86 4.71 6.68
CA MET A 163 11.38 3.52 7.37
C MET A 163 12.79 3.18 6.91
N ALA A 164 13.03 3.11 5.59
CA ALA A 164 14.38 2.86 5.06
C ALA A 164 15.38 3.96 5.46
N THR A 165 14.93 5.21 5.58
CA THR A 165 15.77 6.33 5.99
C THR A 165 16.21 6.22 7.45
N ILE A 166 15.35 5.74 8.36
CA ILE A 166 15.70 5.57 9.79
C ILE A 166 16.93 4.68 9.98
N THR A 167 17.17 3.74 9.05
CA THR A 167 18.34 2.86 9.06
C THR A 167 19.67 3.60 9.02
N PHE A 168 19.74 4.83 8.51
CA PHE A 168 20.95 5.66 8.57
C PHE A 168 21.43 5.94 10.01
N TRP A 169 20.54 5.87 11.00
CA TRP A 169 20.92 6.14 12.40
C TRP A 169 20.98 4.89 13.27
N THR A 170 20.07 3.94 13.09
CA THR A 170 19.93 2.82 14.02
C THR A 170 20.61 1.54 13.54
N MET A 171 20.97 1.43 12.24
CA MET A 171 21.50 0.25 11.53
C MET A 171 20.58 -0.98 11.55
N GLU A 172 19.84 -1.19 12.63
CA GLU A 172 18.77 -2.17 12.74
C GLU A 172 17.42 -1.47 13.00
N ILE A 173 16.41 -1.84 12.23
CA ILE A 173 15.03 -1.33 12.31
C ILE A 173 13.97 -2.44 12.30
N PHE A 174 14.35 -3.72 12.32
CA PHE A 174 13.40 -4.84 12.25
C PHE A 174 12.21 -4.69 13.22
N GLY A 175 12.48 -4.48 14.52
CA GLY A 175 11.42 -4.30 15.52
C GLY A 175 10.53 -3.07 15.27
N VAL A 176 11.14 -1.95 14.85
CA VAL A 176 10.40 -0.72 14.53
C VAL A 176 9.51 -0.93 13.30
N GLN A 177 10.01 -1.65 12.29
CA GLN A 177 9.24 -1.99 11.10
C GLN A 177 8.05 -2.87 11.44
N LEU A 178 8.22 -3.91 12.26
CA LEU A 178 7.11 -4.75 12.68
C LEU A 178 6.01 -3.93 13.38
N MET A 179 6.40 -3.01 14.27
CA MET A 179 5.45 -2.11 14.91
C MET A 179 4.72 -1.22 13.91
N VAL A 180 5.44 -0.59 12.97
CA VAL A 180 4.83 0.29 11.96
C VAL A 180 3.92 -0.48 11.01
N GLN A 181 4.29 -1.69 10.60
CA GLN A 181 3.44 -2.57 9.78
C GLN A 181 2.17 -3.00 10.52
N PHE A 182 2.29 -3.32 11.81
CA PHE A 182 1.13 -3.64 12.64
C PHE A 182 0.19 -2.44 12.78
N ILE A 183 0.72 -1.27 13.13
CA ILE A 183 -0.07 -0.03 13.25
C ILE A 183 -0.71 0.31 11.90
N SER A 184 0.02 0.20 10.80
CA SER A 184 -0.49 0.45 9.45
C SER A 184 -1.60 -0.52 9.08
N SER A 185 -1.43 -1.83 9.31
CA SER A 185 -2.48 -2.82 9.00
C SER A 185 -3.75 -2.62 9.83
N LEU A 186 -3.61 -2.19 11.09
CA LEU A 186 -4.74 -1.89 11.96
C LEU A 186 -5.46 -0.58 11.60
N LEU A 187 -4.71 0.50 11.36
CA LEU A 187 -5.25 1.85 11.15
C LEU A 187 -5.53 2.19 9.69
N SER A 188 -5.10 1.37 8.73
CA SER A 188 -5.39 1.60 7.31
C SER A 188 -6.75 1.08 6.88
N GLY A 189 -7.32 0.15 7.64
CA GLY A 189 -8.54 -0.55 7.29
C GLY A 189 -8.31 -1.79 6.41
N SER A 190 -7.08 -2.26 6.23
CA SER A 190 -6.82 -3.47 5.42
C SER A 190 -7.35 -4.75 6.06
N LEU A 191 -7.30 -4.86 7.39
CA LEU A 191 -7.82 -6.02 8.13
C LEU A 191 -9.34 -5.94 8.34
N VAL A 192 -9.80 -4.80 8.85
CA VAL A 192 -11.20 -4.54 9.17
C VAL A 192 -11.51 -3.08 8.79
N PRO A 193 -12.63 -2.77 8.13
CA PRO A 193 -12.98 -1.39 7.80
C PRO A 193 -12.99 -0.52 9.06
N LEU A 194 -12.44 0.69 8.96
CA LEU A 194 -12.33 1.61 10.10
C LEU A 194 -13.69 2.02 10.67
N TYR A 195 -14.77 1.83 9.91
CA TYR A 195 -16.15 2.03 10.36
C TYR A 195 -16.58 1.07 11.49
N PHE A 196 -15.87 -0.04 11.70
CA PHE A 196 -16.11 -0.96 12.81
C PHE A 196 -15.45 -0.52 14.13
N PHE A 197 -14.56 0.49 14.09
CA PHE A 197 -13.95 0.99 15.32
C PHE A 197 -15.02 1.63 16.21
N PRO A 198 -14.88 1.56 17.55
CA PRO A 198 -15.82 2.16 18.48
C PRO A 198 -16.12 3.62 18.11
N PRO A 199 -17.39 4.01 18.01
CA PRO A 199 -17.75 5.38 17.63
C PRO A 199 -17.21 6.36 18.67
N GLY A 200 -16.66 7.48 18.20
CA GLY A 200 -16.07 8.50 19.06
C GLY A 200 -14.68 8.92 18.62
N ILE A 201 -13.81 9.21 19.60
CA ILE A 201 -12.47 9.77 19.35
C ILE A 201 -11.59 8.78 18.59
N LEU A 202 -11.62 7.50 18.97
CA LEU A 202 -10.75 6.48 18.36
C LEU A 202 -11.04 6.30 16.86
N GLN A 203 -12.30 6.13 16.48
CA GLN A 203 -12.69 6.02 15.08
C GLN A 203 -12.35 7.29 14.28
N LYS A 204 -12.57 8.49 14.85
CA LYS A 204 -12.20 9.75 14.19
C LYS A 204 -10.70 9.87 13.97
N LEU A 205 -9.88 9.48 14.95
CA LEU A 205 -8.42 9.46 14.81
C LEU A 205 -7.97 8.45 13.76
N ALA A 206 -8.56 7.24 13.76
CA ALA A 206 -8.24 6.23 12.75
C ALA A 206 -8.58 6.72 11.33
N LEU A 207 -9.80 7.25 11.12
CA LEU A 207 -10.26 7.76 9.82
C LEU A 207 -9.50 9.00 9.33
N SER A 208 -8.93 9.80 10.25
CA SER A 208 -8.12 10.97 9.89
C SER A 208 -6.63 10.66 9.77
N SER A 209 -6.20 9.44 10.13
CA SER A 209 -4.81 9.04 10.09
C SER A 209 -4.28 8.93 8.65
N PRO A 210 -2.96 9.07 8.44
CA PRO A 210 -2.34 8.84 7.13
C PRO A 210 -2.55 7.40 6.64
N PHE A 211 -2.66 6.43 7.54
CA PHE A 211 -2.87 5.02 7.17
C PHE A 211 -4.23 4.81 6.49
N ALA A 212 -5.27 5.54 6.92
CA ALA A 212 -6.59 5.49 6.29
C ALA A 212 -6.58 5.94 4.82
N ALA A 213 -5.59 6.74 4.42
CA ALA A 213 -5.39 7.13 3.03
C ALA A 213 -4.91 5.97 2.13
N ILE A 214 -4.43 4.86 2.69
CA ILE A 214 -3.86 3.73 1.93
C ILE A 214 -4.97 2.77 1.47
N TYR A 215 -5.68 2.13 2.41
CA TYR A 215 -6.71 1.13 2.13
C TYR A 215 -8.13 1.66 2.28
N ASN A 216 -8.44 2.31 3.41
CA ASN A 216 -9.81 2.73 3.71
C ASN A 216 -10.36 3.71 2.66
N ALA A 217 -9.56 4.67 2.19
CA ALA A 217 -9.98 5.64 1.17
C ALA A 217 -10.47 4.98 -0.14
N PRO A 218 -9.65 4.19 -0.88
CA PRO A 218 -10.11 3.57 -2.11
C PRO A 218 -11.26 2.60 -1.86
N LEU A 219 -11.16 1.76 -0.83
CA LEU A 219 -12.20 0.76 -0.56
C LEU A 219 -13.54 1.40 -0.18
N SER A 220 -13.55 2.50 0.58
CA SER A 220 -14.76 3.23 0.93
C SER A 220 -15.43 3.87 -0.30
N ILE A 221 -14.64 4.35 -1.26
CA ILE A 221 -15.17 4.87 -2.53
C ILE A 221 -15.79 3.72 -3.33
N TYR A 222 -15.11 2.58 -3.41
CA TYR A 222 -15.58 1.43 -4.19
C TYR A 222 -16.92 0.90 -3.69
N ILE A 223 -17.05 0.65 -2.38
CA ILE A 223 -18.29 0.12 -1.77
C ILE A 223 -19.37 1.19 -1.57
N GLY A 224 -19.14 2.43 -2.00
CA GLY A 224 -20.12 3.52 -1.91
C GLY A 224 -20.34 4.10 -0.51
N LYS A 225 -19.46 3.82 0.46
CA LYS A 225 -19.46 4.52 1.76
C LYS A 225 -19.09 5.98 1.61
N VAL A 226 -18.26 6.30 0.62
CA VAL A 226 -17.94 7.65 0.17
C VAL A 226 -18.48 7.80 -1.23
N ALA A 227 -19.49 8.64 -1.41
CA ALA A 227 -20.18 8.81 -2.68
C ALA A 227 -20.44 10.29 -3.03
N GLY A 228 -20.73 10.55 -4.31
CA GLY A 228 -21.05 11.89 -4.79
C GLY A 228 -19.92 12.89 -4.54
N SER A 229 -20.25 14.05 -3.96
CA SER A 229 -19.29 15.14 -3.69
C SER A 229 -18.21 14.77 -2.65
N GLN A 230 -18.47 13.75 -1.81
CA GLN A 230 -17.51 13.33 -0.78
C GLN A 230 -16.25 12.66 -1.38
N ILE A 231 -16.35 12.13 -2.61
CA ILE A 231 -15.21 11.53 -3.32
C ILE A 231 -14.09 12.56 -3.47
N ALA A 232 -14.40 13.79 -3.87
CA ALA A 232 -13.40 14.84 -4.03
C ALA A 232 -12.70 15.17 -2.71
N ALA A 233 -13.44 15.22 -1.59
CA ALA A 233 -12.86 15.43 -0.27
C ALA A 233 -11.93 14.26 0.14
N MET A 234 -12.32 13.02 -0.16
CA MET A 234 -11.49 11.84 0.14
C MET A 234 -10.20 11.82 -0.70
N LEU A 235 -10.27 12.16 -1.99
CA LEU A 235 -9.08 12.30 -2.82
C LEU A 235 -8.19 13.45 -2.33
N GLY A 236 -8.78 14.59 -1.94
CA GLY A 236 -8.06 15.70 -1.33
C GLY A 236 -7.36 15.33 -0.03
N PHE A 237 -7.98 14.50 0.80
CA PHE A 237 -7.39 13.93 2.01
C PHE A 237 -6.16 13.06 1.69
N GLN A 238 -6.23 12.22 0.65
CA GLN A 238 -5.07 11.42 0.23
C GLN A 238 -3.96 12.30 -0.35
N VAL A 239 -4.29 13.31 -1.15
CA VAL A 239 -3.31 14.28 -1.69
C VAL A 239 -2.61 15.03 -0.56
N PHE A 240 -3.36 15.47 0.46
CA PHE A 240 -2.81 16.11 1.64
C PHE A 240 -1.79 15.20 2.33
N TRP A 241 -2.15 13.94 2.61
CA TRP A 241 -1.22 13.01 3.26
C TRP A 241 -0.04 12.64 2.39
N ALA A 242 -0.23 12.45 1.08
CA ALA A 242 0.85 12.21 0.13
C ALA A 242 1.85 13.37 0.12
N ALA A 243 1.37 14.62 0.16
CA ALA A 243 2.22 15.81 0.24
C ALA A 243 2.94 15.90 1.60
N CYS A 244 2.22 15.75 2.71
CA CYS A 244 2.81 15.79 4.06
C CYS A 244 3.89 14.72 4.25
N PHE A 245 3.59 13.47 3.87
CA PHE A 245 4.55 12.38 3.96
C PHE A 245 5.68 12.54 2.95
N GLY A 246 5.40 13.03 1.75
CA GLY A 246 6.45 13.33 0.77
C GLY A 246 7.45 14.35 1.28
N VAL A 247 6.97 15.46 1.84
CA VAL A 247 7.84 16.49 2.44
C VAL A 247 8.66 15.90 3.60
N LEU A 248 8.01 15.18 4.51
CA LEU A 248 8.68 14.60 5.67
C LEU A 248 9.72 13.54 5.26
N ALA A 249 9.38 12.64 4.33
CA ALA A 249 10.26 11.57 3.88
C ALA A 249 11.50 12.12 3.17
N ILE A 250 11.32 13.12 2.29
CA ILE A 250 12.44 13.74 1.58
C ILE A 250 13.29 14.59 2.53
N ALA A 251 12.68 15.28 3.51
CA ALA A 251 13.43 16.00 4.53
C ALA A 251 14.28 15.05 5.38
N LEU A 252 13.68 13.96 5.88
CA LEU A 252 14.39 12.92 6.61
C LEU A 252 15.51 12.31 5.77
N TRP A 253 15.25 12.00 4.50
CA TRP A 253 16.26 11.46 3.59
C TRP A 253 17.49 12.36 3.47
N ARG A 254 17.27 13.66 3.26
CA ARG A 254 18.37 14.65 3.15
C ARG A 254 19.16 14.83 4.44
N ILE A 255 18.54 14.59 5.60
CA ILE A 255 19.25 14.62 6.89
C ILE A 255 20.03 13.30 7.06
N GLY A 256 19.43 12.17 6.68
CA GLY A 256 20.01 10.82 6.79
C GLY A 256 21.22 10.61 5.89
N GLU A 257 21.17 11.06 4.63
CA GLU A 257 22.26 10.87 3.65
C GLU A 257 23.58 11.54 4.08
N ARG A 258 23.53 12.52 5.00
CA ARG A 258 24.72 13.16 5.57
C ARG A 258 25.41 12.30 6.65
N ARG A 259 24.77 11.23 7.10
CA ARG A 259 25.27 10.33 8.15
C ARG A 259 25.72 8.97 7.60
N VAL A 260 25.96 8.88 6.30
CA VAL A 260 26.45 7.64 5.68
C VAL A 260 27.80 7.27 6.29
N VAL A 261 27.87 6.07 6.87
CA VAL A 261 29.11 5.47 7.35
C VAL A 261 29.53 4.41 6.33
N ILE A 262 30.74 4.55 5.79
CA ILE A 262 31.32 3.56 4.90
C ILE A 262 31.88 2.44 5.79
N GLN A 263 31.28 1.25 5.74
CA GLN A 263 31.68 0.10 6.57
C GLN A 263 32.90 -0.66 6.00
N GLY A 264 33.86 0.06 5.40
CA GLY A 264 34.99 -0.56 4.71
C GLY A 264 36.10 0.40 4.33
N GLY A 265 36.79 0.98 5.33
CA GLY A 265 38.03 1.76 5.16
C GLY A 265 37.83 3.25 5.03
#